data_AF-A0A1L3LMG8-F1
#
_entry.id   AF-A0A1L3LMG8-F1
#
_cell.length_a   1.000
_cell.length_b   1.000
_cell.length_c   1.000
_cell.angle_alpha   90.00
_cell.angle_beta   90.00
_cell.angle_gamma   90.00
#
_symmetry.space_group_name_H-M   'P 1'
#
loop_
_entity.id
_entity.type
_entity.pdbx_description
1 polymer ?
#
loop_
_entity_poly.entity_id
_entity_poly.type
_entity_poly.pdbx_seq_one_letter_code
_entity_poly.pdbx_strand_id
1 'polypeptide(L)'
;MNRRRRIYEGKAKILYEGPEPGTLIQFFKDDATAFNKKKHDVIDGKGVLNNRISEYIFTHLNKIGIPTHFIRRLNMREQLIKEVEIIPLEIVVRNVAAGSLAKRLGIEEGTVLPRSIIEFYYKADALDDPMVSEEHITAFGWASPQELDDIMALAIRINDFLSGLFLGVGIQLVDFKIECGRLYEGDMMRIVLADEISPDSCRLWDVETKEKMDKDRFRRDMGGLVEAYQEVARRLGIINENEPPRGSGPVLVK
;
A
#
# COMPACT_ATOMS: atom_id res chain seq x y z
N MET A 1 6.32 27.85 13.77
CA MET A 1 6.26 26.71 12.83
C MET A 1 4.93 26.81 12.10
N ASN A 2 4.95 27.19 10.81
CA ASN A 2 3.72 27.29 10.02
C ASN A 2 3.03 25.92 9.97
N ARG A 3 1.81 25.82 10.51
CA ARG A 3 0.99 24.61 10.41
C ARG A 3 0.70 24.36 8.93
N ARG A 4 1.26 23.28 8.36
CA ARG A 4 0.93 22.81 7.01
C ARG A 4 -0.58 22.53 6.96
N ARG A 5 -1.25 22.98 5.90
CA ARG A 5 -2.70 22.77 5.73
C ARG A 5 -2.97 21.28 5.55
N ARG A 6 -3.79 20.70 6.42
CA ARG A 6 -4.26 19.31 6.29
C ARG A 6 -5.39 19.27 5.27
N ILE A 7 -5.23 18.44 4.25
CA ILE A 7 -6.21 18.24 3.17
C ILE A 7 -7.16 17.10 3.53
N TYR A 8 -6.61 16.00 4.03
CA TYR A 8 -7.37 14.80 4.36
C TYR A 8 -6.69 14.02 5.49
N GLU A 9 -7.48 13.32 6.30
CA GLU A 9 -6.98 12.36 7.28
C GLU A 9 -7.76 11.05 7.17
N GLY A 10 -7.04 9.98 6.83
CA GLY A 10 -7.56 8.63 6.79
C GLY A 10 -7.20 7.81 8.03
N LYS A 11 -7.45 6.50 7.94
CA LYS A 11 -7.18 5.52 9.02
C LYS A 11 -5.70 5.50 9.42
N ALA A 12 -4.80 5.38 8.44
CA ALA A 12 -3.36 5.19 8.67
C ALA A 12 -2.49 6.35 8.16
N LYS A 13 -3.06 7.33 7.45
CA LYS A 13 -2.30 8.38 6.75
C LYS A 13 -2.97 9.74 6.85
N ILE A 14 -2.17 10.81 6.79
CA ILE A 14 -2.62 12.20 6.68
C ILE A 14 -2.06 12.77 5.38
N LEU A 15 -2.88 13.50 4.62
CA LEU A 15 -2.44 14.27 3.47
C LEU A 15 -2.37 15.75 3.85
N TYR A 16 -1.20 16.35 3.66
CA TYR A 16 -1.00 17.79 3.76
C TYR A 16 -0.78 18.39 2.38
N GLU A 17 -1.05 19.69 2.27
CA GLU A 17 -0.71 20.49 1.10
C GLU A 17 0.79 20.39 0.79
N GLY A 18 1.11 20.15 -0.48
CA GLY A 18 2.49 20.08 -0.96
C GLY A 18 3.14 21.46 -1.13
N PRO A 19 4.45 21.49 -1.38
CA PRO A 19 5.19 22.73 -1.64
C PRO A 19 4.87 23.37 -3.00
N GLU A 20 4.32 22.59 -3.95
CA GLU A 20 4.04 23.00 -5.31
C GLU A 20 2.60 22.61 -5.70
N PRO A 21 1.92 23.37 -6.59
CA PRO A 21 0.60 22.99 -7.11
C PRO A 21 0.61 21.58 -7.72
N GLY A 22 -0.45 20.81 -7.45
CA GLY A 22 -0.55 19.42 -7.91
C GLY A 22 0.33 18.43 -7.14
N THR A 23 0.85 18.81 -5.97
CA THR A 23 1.59 17.92 -5.07
C THR A 23 0.98 17.89 -3.67
N LEU A 24 1.11 16.76 -2.99
CA LEU A 24 0.71 16.56 -1.61
C LEU A 24 1.86 15.92 -0.81
N ILE A 25 1.85 16.14 0.50
CA ILE A 25 2.70 15.43 1.45
C ILE A 25 1.87 14.34 2.11
N GLN A 26 2.23 13.08 1.87
CA GLN A 26 1.63 11.92 2.50
C GLN A 26 2.43 11.56 3.77
N PHE A 27 1.78 11.66 4.93
CA PHE A 27 2.33 11.31 6.23
C PHE A 27 1.78 9.96 6.71
N PHE A 28 2.67 9.05 7.09
CA PHE A 28 2.33 7.72 7.61
C PHE A 28 2.24 7.73 9.14
N LYS A 29 1.03 7.46 9.65
CA LYS A 29 0.75 7.35 11.08
C LYS A 29 1.11 5.97 11.62
N ASP A 30 1.27 5.89 12.93
CA ASP A 30 1.45 4.62 13.66
C ASP A 30 0.13 3.92 13.99
N ASP A 31 -1.00 4.53 13.62
CA ASP A 31 -2.32 3.91 13.75
C ASP A 31 -2.41 2.59 12.97
N ALA A 32 -2.79 1.53 13.68
CA ALA A 32 -3.20 0.26 13.13
C ALA A 32 -4.70 0.07 13.36
N THR A 33 -5.47 -0.03 12.28
CA THR A 33 -6.92 -0.29 12.34
C THR A 33 -7.27 -1.62 11.68
N ALA A 34 -8.15 -2.41 12.28
CA ALA A 34 -8.74 -3.61 11.69
C ALA A 34 -10.27 -3.62 11.84
N PHE A 35 -10.94 -4.44 11.01
CA PHE A 35 -12.40 -4.60 11.01
C PHE A 35 -13.14 -3.25 10.92
N ASN A 36 -12.71 -2.41 9.99
CA ASN A 36 -13.28 -1.09 9.75
C ASN A 36 -13.36 -0.20 11.01
N LYS A 37 -12.19 0.04 11.62
CA LYS A 37 -12.00 0.83 12.86
C LYS A 37 -12.57 0.22 14.14
N LYS A 38 -13.23 -0.95 14.11
CA LYS A 38 -13.69 -1.65 15.33
C LYS A 38 -12.52 -2.08 16.24
N LYS A 39 -11.35 -2.30 15.63
CA LYS A 39 -10.09 -2.50 16.35
C LYS A 39 -9.11 -1.40 15.95
N HIS A 40 -8.54 -0.72 16.93
CA HIS A 40 -7.58 0.36 16.76
C HIS A 40 -6.51 0.28 17.84
N ASP A 41 -5.26 0.51 17.45
CA ASP A 41 -4.13 0.64 18.35
C ASP A 41 -3.06 1.54 17.71
N VAL A 42 -2.14 2.08 18.51
CA VAL A 42 -0.99 2.86 18.04
C VAL A 42 0.26 2.00 18.20
N ILE A 43 0.88 1.66 17.08
CA ILE A 43 2.02 0.75 17.04
C ILE A 43 3.26 1.52 16.61
N ASP A 44 4.10 1.86 17.59
CA ASP A 44 5.28 2.70 17.40
C ASP A 44 6.19 2.17 16.28
N GLY A 45 6.54 3.07 15.35
CA GLY A 45 7.45 2.78 14.24
C GLY A 45 6.80 2.12 13.02
N LYS A 46 5.53 1.68 13.11
CA LYS A 46 4.77 1.14 11.97
C LYS A 46 4.77 2.10 10.78
N GLY A 47 4.44 3.37 11.00
CA GLY A 47 4.35 4.37 9.95
C GLY A 47 5.70 4.63 9.27
N VAL A 48 6.80 4.53 10.03
CA VAL A 48 8.16 4.64 9.48
C VAL A 48 8.47 3.46 8.55
N LEU A 49 8.14 2.24 8.97
CA LEU A 49 8.35 1.04 8.16
C LEU A 49 7.51 1.07 6.89
N ASN A 50 6.21 1.38 7.00
CA ASN A 50 5.32 1.49 5.83
C ASN A 50 5.80 2.55 4.85
N ASN A 51 6.23 3.72 5.34
CA ASN A 51 6.80 4.76 4.48
C ASN A 51 8.04 4.25 3.73
N ARG A 52 8.98 3.60 4.40
CA ARG A 52 10.21 3.11 3.75
C ARG A 52 9.96 1.98 2.77
N ILE A 53 9.08 1.04 3.10
CA ILE A 53 8.70 -0.06 2.21
C ILE A 53 7.95 0.47 0.99
N SER A 54 7.00 1.39 1.20
CA SER A 54 6.28 2.05 0.12
C SER A 54 7.24 2.80 -0.80
N GLU A 55 8.13 3.64 -0.26
CA GLU A 55 9.18 4.33 -1.05
C GLU A 55 9.98 3.34 -1.91
N TYR A 56 10.45 2.25 -1.31
CA TYR A 56 11.25 1.25 -2.00
C TYR A 56 10.49 0.64 -3.18
N ILE A 57 9.25 0.21 -2.95
CA ILE A 57 8.42 -0.42 -3.99
C ILE A 57 8.09 0.57 -5.10
N PHE A 58 7.57 1.76 -4.76
CA PHE A 58 7.23 2.79 -5.73
C PHE A 58 8.42 3.24 -6.57
N THR A 59 9.61 3.34 -5.97
CA THR A 59 10.85 3.65 -6.70
C THR A 59 11.16 2.59 -7.75
N HIS A 60 11.00 1.30 -7.44
CA HIS A 60 11.25 0.24 -8.40
C HIS A 60 10.17 0.12 -9.47
N LEU A 61 8.90 0.32 -9.11
CA LEU A 61 7.79 0.41 -10.07
C LEU A 61 8.04 1.53 -11.09
N ASN A 62 8.44 2.72 -10.64
CA ASN A 62 8.77 3.85 -11.51
C ASN A 62 9.94 3.51 -12.46
N LYS A 63 10.99 2.80 -11.98
CA LYS A 63 12.14 2.38 -12.80
C LYS A 63 11.75 1.46 -13.96
N ILE A 64 10.70 0.65 -13.81
CA ILE A 64 10.20 -0.25 -14.86
C ILE A 64 9.05 0.36 -15.67
N GLY A 65 8.80 1.67 -15.51
CA GLY A 65 7.80 2.40 -16.29
C GLY A 65 6.35 2.13 -15.88
N ILE A 66 6.11 1.69 -14.63
CA ILE A 66 4.76 1.68 -14.06
C ILE A 66 4.47 3.09 -13.51
N PRO A 67 3.43 3.78 -13.99
CA PRO A 67 3.15 5.16 -13.58
C PRO A 67 2.57 5.19 -12.17
N THR A 68 3.14 6.05 -11.32
CA THR A 68 2.73 6.20 -9.93
C THR A 68 2.62 7.66 -9.51
N HIS A 69 1.93 7.92 -8.40
CA HIS A 69 1.90 9.24 -7.79
C HIS A 69 3.18 9.58 -7.00
N PHE A 70 4.07 8.62 -6.76
CA PHE A 70 5.22 8.83 -5.88
C PHE A 70 6.29 9.68 -6.56
N ILE A 71 6.72 10.75 -5.88
CA ILE A 71 7.81 11.62 -6.36
C ILE A 71 9.11 11.28 -5.63
N ARG A 72 9.12 11.44 -4.30
CA ARG A 72 10.29 11.16 -3.45
C ARG A 72 9.92 11.13 -1.97
N ARG A 73 10.73 10.46 -1.16
CA ARG A 73 10.63 10.59 0.31
C ARG A 73 11.15 11.95 0.78
N LEU A 74 10.50 12.51 1.81
CA LEU A 74 10.92 13.74 2.48
C LEU A 74 11.67 13.46 3.77
N ASN A 75 11.19 12.50 4.57
CA ASN A 75 11.80 12.07 5.83
C ASN A 75 11.29 10.68 6.23
N MET A 76 11.53 10.27 7.49
CA MET A 76 11.15 8.95 8.00
C MET A 76 9.65 8.64 7.95
N ARG A 77 8.76 9.64 7.88
CA ARG A 77 7.30 9.43 7.86
C ARG A 77 6.58 10.07 6.68
N GLU A 78 7.27 10.89 5.90
CA GLU A 78 6.65 11.69 4.86
C GLU A 78 7.20 11.39 3.48
N GLN A 79 6.29 11.33 2.50
CA GLN A 79 6.59 11.28 1.07
C GLN A 79 5.93 12.46 0.37
N LEU A 80 6.61 12.97 -0.66
CA LEU A 80 6.03 13.88 -1.61
C LEU A 80 5.41 13.06 -2.75
N ILE A 81 4.14 13.33 -3.03
CA ILE A 81 3.35 12.64 -4.05
C ILE A 81 2.69 13.66 -4.98
N LYS A 82 2.34 13.23 -6.19
CA LYS A 82 1.45 13.94 -7.09
C LYS A 82 0.02 13.85 -6.54
N GLU A 83 -0.69 14.97 -6.58
CA GLU A 83 -2.13 14.99 -6.34
C GLU A 83 -2.83 14.29 -7.50
N VAL A 84 -3.78 13.42 -7.18
CA VAL A 84 -4.56 12.65 -8.16
C VAL A 84 -6.02 12.64 -7.73
N GLU A 85 -6.92 12.58 -8.70
CA GLU A 85 -8.32 12.31 -8.42
C GLU A 85 -8.49 10.80 -8.19
N ILE A 86 -8.67 10.41 -6.93
CA ILE A 86 -8.81 9.00 -6.56
C ILE A 86 -10.08 8.42 -7.16
N ILE A 87 -9.93 7.32 -7.90
CA ILE A 87 -11.05 6.48 -8.32
C ILE A 87 -11.53 5.75 -7.06
N PRO A 88 -12.84 5.78 -6.72
CA PRO A 88 -13.35 5.31 -5.42
C PRO A 88 -13.43 3.78 -5.34
N LEU A 89 -12.35 3.10 -5.72
CA LEU A 89 -12.22 1.66 -5.78
C LEU A 89 -10.94 1.21 -5.08
N GLU A 90 -11.09 0.17 -4.26
CA GLU A 90 -9.97 -0.66 -3.85
C GLU A 90 -9.85 -1.83 -4.83
N ILE A 91 -8.69 -1.95 -5.48
CA ILE A 91 -8.39 -3.01 -6.43
C ILE A 91 -7.57 -4.07 -5.70
N VAL A 92 -8.14 -5.25 -5.52
CA VAL A 92 -7.51 -6.36 -4.81
C VAL A 92 -7.07 -7.42 -5.81
N VAL A 93 -5.78 -7.75 -5.81
CA VAL A 93 -5.23 -8.84 -6.62
C VAL A 93 -4.83 -10.00 -5.73
N ARG A 94 -5.27 -11.21 -6.07
CA ARG A 94 -5.07 -12.42 -5.26
C ARG A 94 -4.33 -13.49 -6.05
N ASN A 95 -3.25 -14.00 -5.47
CA ASN A 95 -2.50 -15.16 -5.99
C ASN A 95 -2.81 -16.44 -5.20
N VAL A 96 -3.18 -16.28 -3.93
CA VAL A 96 -3.50 -17.36 -3.00
C VAL A 96 -4.82 -17.03 -2.31
N ALA A 97 -5.66 -18.05 -2.08
CA ALA A 97 -6.90 -17.89 -1.34
C ALA A 97 -6.60 -17.54 0.12
N ALA A 98 -7.03 -16.36 0.56
CA ALA A 98 -6.90 -15.90 1.94
C ALA A 98 -8.00 -14.87 2.28
N GLY A 99 -8.11 -14.52 3.55
CA GLY A 99 -8.98 -13.43 4.00
C GLY A 99 -10.44 -13.56 3.55
N SER A 100 -10.98 -12.49 2.95
CA SER A 100 -12.38 -12.44 2.53
C SER A 100 -12.71 -13.42 1.41
N LEU A 101 -11.77 -13.74 0.51
CA LEU A 101 -12.01 -14.72 -0.57
C LEU A 101 -12.23 -16.12 -0.01
N ALA A 102 -11.30 -16.57 0.85
CA ALA A 102 -11.35 -17.88 1.49
C ALA A 102 -12.67 -18.05 2.26
N LYS A 103 -13.03 -17.05 3.06
CA LYS A 103 -14.30 -17.06 3.83
C LYS A 103 -15.54 -17.04 2.94
N ARG A 104 -15.57 -16.17 1.92
CA ARG A 104 -16.76 -15.97 1.05
C ARG A 104 -17.07 -17.19 0.20
N LEU A 105 -16.03 -17.89 -0.27
CA LEU A 105 -16.19 -19.04 -1.18
C LEU A 105 -15.99 -20.40 -0.50
N GLY A 106 -15.69 -20.44 0.80
CA GLY A 106 -15.41 -21.69 1.52
C GLY A 106 -14.16 -22.41 1.03
N ILE A 107 -13.17 -21.67 0.53
CA ILE A 107 -11.90 -22.21 0.03
C ILE A 107 -10.89 -22.23 1.19
N GLU A 108 -10.10 -23.28 1.28
CA GLU A 108 -9.04 -23.41 2.29
C GLU A 108 -7.99 -22.28 2.14
N GLU A 109 -7.69 -21.58 3.25
CA GLU A 109 -6.66 -20.54 3.28
C GLU A 109 -5.29 -21.13 2.94
N GLY A 110 -4.60 -20.52 1.98
CA GLY A 110 -3.33 -21.02 1.45
C GLY A 110 -3.45 -21.79 0.14
N THR A 111 -4.67 -22.04 -0.35
CA THR A 111 -4.88 -22.63 -1.68
C THR A 111 -4.33 -21.71 -2.77
N VAL A 112 -3.35 -22.18 -3.54
CA VAL A 112 -2.79 -21.43 -4.68
C VAL A 112 -3.83 -21.36 -5.78
N LEU A 113 -4.10 -20.15 -6.28
CA LEU A 113 -5.07 -19.95 -7.36
C LEU A 113 -4.42 -20.30 -8.70
N PRO A 114 -5.16 -20.93 -9.64
CA PRO A 114 -4.62 -21.30 -10.95
C PRO A 114 -4.26 -20.08 -11.81
N ARG A 115 -4.83 -18.91 -11.49
CA ARG A 115 -4.48 -17.60 -12.05
C ARG A 115 -4.77 -16.52 -11.00
N SER A 116 -4.10 -15.38 -11.11
CA SER A 116 -4.42 -14.24 -10.26
C SER A 116 -5.86 -13.76 -10.49
N ILE A 117 -6.57 -13.45 -9.42
CA ILE A 117 -7.93 -12.91 -9.45
C ILE A 117 -7.86 -11.42 -9.11
N ILE A 118 -8.53 -10.57 -9.89
CA ILE A 118 -8.72 -9.15 -9.60
C ILE A 118 -10.16 -8.98 -9.11
N GLU A 119 -10.31 -8.26 -8.01
CA GLU A 119 -11.60 -7.92 -7.41
C GLU A 119 -11.66 -6.42 -7.15
N PHE A 120 -12.84 -5.84 -7.32
CA PHE A 120 -13.10 -4.44 -7.03
C PHE A 120 -13.98 -4.30 -5.79
N TYR A 121 -13.64 -3.35 -4.93
CA TYR A 121 -14.42 -2.98 -3.76
C TYR A 121 -14.67 -1.48 -3.77
N TYR A 122 -15.92 -1.07 -3.57
CA TYR A 122 -16.26 0.35 -3.52
C TYR A 122 -15.74 0.96 -2.22
N LYS A 123 -14.87 1.96 -2.33
CA LYS A 123 -14.22 2.59 -1.18
C LYS A 123 -15.21 3.47 -0.41
N ALA A 124 -15.86 2.87 0.58
CA ALA A 124 -16.87 3.52 1.40
C ALA A 124 -16.87 2.90 2.81
N ASP A 125 -16.11 3.53 3.72
CA ASP A 125 -16.01 3.15 5.13
C ASP A 125 -17.40 2.90 5.77
N ALA A 126 -18.41 3.70 5.43
CA ALA A 126 -19.76 3.57 5.99
C ALA A 126 -20.51 2.30 5.54
N LEU A 127 -20.09 1.68 4.43
CA LEU A 127 -20.69 0.50 3.83
C LEU A 127 -19.82 -0.76 3.98
N ASP A 128 -18.72 -0.66 4.74
CA ASP A 128 -17.73 -1.74 4.92
C ASP A 128 -17.11 -2.20 3.60
N ASP A 129 -16.86 -1.24 2.71
CA ASP A 129 -16.16 -1.42 1.43
C ASP A 129 -16.72 -2.60 0.59
N PRO A 130 -17.97 -2.53 0.09
CA PRO A 130 -18.63 -3.68 -0.53
C PRO A 130 -17.96 -4.08 -1.85
N MET A 131 -17.93 -5.39 -2.15
CA MET A 131 -17.48 -5.88 -3.44
C MET A 131 -18.43 -5.43 -4.56
N VAL A 132 -17.88 -4.98 -5.68
CA VAL A 132 -18.63 -4.48 -6.83
C VAL A 132 -18.15 -5.14 -8.13
N SER A 133 -19.04 -5.25 -9.11
CA SER A 133 -18.72 -5.71 -10.47
C SER A 133 -18.30 -4.55 -11.36
N GLU A 134 -17.70 -4.86 -12.51
CA GLU A 134 -17.43 -3.90 -13.58
C GLU A 134 -18.71 -3.17 -14.04
N GLU A 135 -19.85 -3.87 -14.09
CA GLU A 135 -21.16 -3.28 -14.34
C GLU A 135 -21.54 -2.20 -13.34
N HIS A 136 -21.30 -2.41 -12.04
CA HIS A 136 -21.55 -1.34 -11.07
C HIS A 136 -20.63 -0.14 -11.34
N ILE A 137 -19.35 -0.40 -11.61
CA ILE A 137 -18.34 0.64 -11.80
C ILE A 137 -18.70 1.53 -13.00
N THR A 138 -19.04 0.92 -14.12
CA THR A 138 -19.38 1.62 -15.36
C THR A 138 -20.76 2.27 -15.27
N ALA A 139 -21.76 1.59 -14.70
CA ALA A 139 -23.12 2.14 -14.56
C ALA A 139 -23.19 3.35 -13.62
N PHE A 140 -22.37 3.38 -12.56
CA PHE A 140 -22.28 4.52 -11.64
C PHE A 140 -21.26 5.57 -12.04
N GLY A 141 -20.54 5.36 -13.15
CA GLY A 141 -19.56 6.32 -13.68
C GLY A 141 -18.33 6.52 -12.77
N TRP A 142 -17.98 5.54 -11.93
CA TRP A 142 -16.79 5.64 -11.09
C TRP A 142 -15.51 5.51 -11.92
N ALA A 143 -15.55 4.67 -12.97
CA ALA A 143 -14.54 4.58 -14.00
C ALA A 143 -15.19 4.22 -15.34
N SER A 144 -14.64 4.74 -16.43
CA SER A 144 -15.03 4.35 -17.78
C SER A 144 -14.48 2.96 -18.13
N PRO A 145 -15.03 2.27 -19.16
CA PRO A 145 -14.48 0.99 -19.62
C PRO A 145 -12.98 1.06 -19.96
N GLN A 146 -12.52 2.14 -20.60
CA GLN A 146 -11.09 2.31 -20.91
C GLN A 146 -10.23 2.45 -19.64
N GLU A 147 -10.72 3.18 -18.64
CA GLU A 147 -10.00 3.31 -17.35
C GLU A 147 -9.95 1.97 -16.61
N LEU A 148 -11.01 1.16 -16.70
CA LEU A 148 -11.02 -0.19 -16.14
C LEU A 148 -9.98 -1.09 -16.81
N ASP A 149 -9.88 -1.06 -18.13
CA ASP A 149 -8.85 -1.79 -18.87
C ASP A 149 -7.44 -1.37 -18.43
N ASP A 150 -7.19 -0.06 -18.31
CA ASP A 150 -5.92 0.48 -17.85
C ASP A 150 -5.60 0.06 -16.40
N ILE A 151 -6.59 0.09 -15.51
CA ILE A 151 -6.47 -0.35 -14.10
C ILE A 151 -6.14 -1.84 -14.04
N MET A 152 -6.83 -2.69 -14.80
CA MET A 152 -6.58 -4.13 -14.82
C MET A 152 -5.18 -4.45 -15.35
N ALA A 153 -4.78 -3.81 -16.45
CA ALA A 153 -3.43 -3.97 -17.00
C ALA A 153 -2.35 -3.53 -16.00
N LEU A 154 -2.58 -2.40 -15.31
CA LEU A 154 -1.68 -1.91 -14.27
C LEU A 154 -1.59 -2.90 -13.09
N ALA A 155 -2.73 -3.43 -12.62
CA ALA A 155 -2.80 -4.37 -11.51
C ALA A 155 -2.05 -5.67 -11.79
N ILE A 156 -2.16 -6.22 -13.01
CA ILE A 156 -1.41 -7.43 -13.42
C ILE A 156 0.10 -7.15 -13.44
N ARG A 157 0.53 -6.04 -14.06
CA ARG A 157 1.95 -5.66 -14.12
C ARG A 157 2.55 -5.43 -12.73
N ILE A 158 1.79 -4.81 -11.82
CA ILE A 158 2.19 -4.64 -10.43
C ILE A 158 2.28 -6.01 -9.75
N ASN A 159 1.31 -6.91 -9.97
CA ASN A 159 1.33 -8.25 -9.39
C ASN A 159 2.57 -9.04 -9.82
N ASP A 160 2.90 -9.03 -11.10
CA ASP A 160 4.08 -9.75 -11.62
C ASP A 160 5.37 -9.21 -10.99
N PHE A 161 5.50 -7.88 -10.93
CA PHE A 161 6.64 -7.23 -10.29
C PHE A 161 6.75 -7.57 -8.81
N LEU A 162 5.66 -7.39 -8.04
CA LEU A 162 5.67 -7.63 -6.60
C LEU A 162 5.87 -9.11 -6.28
N SER A 163 5.27 -10.02 -7.05
CA SER A 163 5.44 -11.46 -6.88
C SER A 163 6.90 -11.86 -7.08
N GLY A 164 7.56 -11.35 -8.13
CA GLY A 164 8.99 -11.57 -8.36
C GLY A 164 9.86 -10.95 -7.27
N LEU A 165 9.56 -9.72 -6.86
CA LEU A 165 10.29 -8.99 -5.82
C LEU A 165 10.26 -9.74 -4.49
N PHE A 166 9.08 -10.10 -4.00
CA PHE A 166 8.91 -10.77 -2.72
C PHE A 166 9.44 -12.20 -2.76
N LEU A 167 9.18 -12.94 -3.83
CA LEU A 167 9.68 -14.31 -3.96
C LEU A 167 11.21 -14.35 -3.97
N GLY A 168 11.86 -13.37 -4.63
CA GLY A 168 13.31 -13.23 -4.66
C GLY A 168 13.96 -13.03 -3.28
N VAL A 169 13.18 -12.67 -2.27
CA VAL A 169 13.62 -12.52 -0.87
C VAL A 169 12.94 -13.50 0.08
N GLY A 170 12.38 -14.60 -0.44
CA GLY A 170 11.78 -15.67 0.36
C GLY A 170 10.41 -15.35 0.95
N ILE A 171 9.67 -14.41 0.34
CA ILE A 171 8.32 -13.99 0.77
C ILE A 171 7.30 -14.33 -0.33
N GLN A 172 6.22 -15.01 0.04
CA GLN A 172 5.08 -15.27 -0.82
C GLN A 172 4.11 -14.07 -0.77
N LEU A 173 3.87 -13.44 -1.92
CA LEU A 173 2.80 -12.46 -2.09
C LEU A 173 1.46 -13.17 -2.25
N VAL A 174 0.67 -13.20 -1.18
CA VAL A 174 -0.63 -13.91 -1.11
C VAL A 174 -1.71 -13.13 -1.85
N ASP A 175 -1.86 -11.87 -1.47
CA ASP A 175 -2.71 -10.89 -2.15
C ASP A 175 -2.24 -9.48 -1.79
N PHE A 176 -2.72 -8.48 -2.53
CA PHE A 176 -2.50 -7.09 -2.20
C PHE A 176 -3.64 -6.22 -2.69
N LYS A 177 -3.72 -5.01 -2.13
CA LYS A 177 -4.70 -3.98 -2.45
C LYS A 177 -3.98 -2.73 -2.93
N ILE A 178 -4.42 -2.17 -4.05
CA ILE A 178 -4.00 -0.87 -4.55
C ILE A 178 -5.19 0.06 -4.75
N GLU A 179 -4.89 1.34 -4.85
CA GLU A 179 -5.83 2.38 -5.27
C GLU A 179 -5.21 3.11 -6.47
N CYS A 180 -6.04 3.46 -7.44
CA CYS A 180 -5.62 4.19 -8.63
C CYS A 180 -6.24 5.58 -8.63
N GLY A 181 -5.56 6.53 -9.27
CA GLY A 181 -6.08 7.88 -9.46
C GLY A 181 -5.87 8.36 -10.88
N ARG A 182 -6.73 9.30 -11.29
CA ARG A 182 -6.55 10.08 -12.51
C ARG A 182 -5.54 11.18 -12.23
N LEU A 183 -4.43 11.15 -12.96
CA LEU A 183 -3.42 12.20 -12.95
C LEU A 183 -3.58 13.03 -14.22
N TYR A 184 -3.82 14.32 -14.04
CA TYR A 184 -3.95 15.29 -15.12
C TYR A 184 -2.62 16.04 -15.33
N GLU A 185 -2.08 15.98 -16.55
CA GLU A 185 -0.89 16.70 -16.98
C GLU A 185 -1.27 17.54 -18.22
N GLY A 186 -1.79 18.75 -17.98
CA GLY A 186 -2.45 19.55 -19.02
C GLY A 186 -3.78 18.93 -19.42
N ASP A 187 -4.01 18.77 -20.72
CA ASP A 187 -5.22 18.11 -21.26
C ASP A 187 -5.10 16.58 -21.29
N MET A 188 -3.95 16.03 -20.90
CA MET A 188 -3.74 14.58 -20.85
C MET A 188 -4.12 14.03 -19.48
N MET A 189 -4.93 12.97 -19.47
CA MET A 189 -5.24 12.19 -18.28
C MET A 189 -4.61 10.81 -18.41
N ARG A 190 -3.98 10.33 -17.34
CA ARG A 190 -3.54 8.93 -17.24
C ARG A 190 -3.90 8.34 -15.89
N ILE A 191 -4.18 7.04 -15.90
CA ILE A 191 -4.32 6.25 -14.67
C ILE A 191 -2.94 6.00 -14.07
N VAL A 192 -2.79 6.30 -12.79
CA VAL A 192 -1.56 6.03 -12.03
C VAL A 192 -1.87 5.30 -10.74
N LEU A 193 -0.92 4.49 -10.28
CA LEU A 193 -0.95 3.88 -8.96
C LEU A 193 -0.80 4.97 -7.88
N ALA A 194 -1.66 4.94 -6.87
CA ALA A 194 -1.69 5.87 -5.75
C ALA A 194 -1.64 5.14 -4.40
N ASP A 195 -2.00 5.86 -3.34
CA ASP A 195 -2.02 5.41 -1.93
C ASP A 195 -0.67 4.88 -1.40
N GLU A 196 -0.57 3.60 -1.04
CA GLU A 196 0.65 2.97 -0.53
C GLU A 196 0.75 1.51 -0.96
N ILE A 197 1.97 0.96 -1.02
CA ILE A 197 2.20 -0.49 -1.02
C ILE A 197 3.09 -0.82 0.18
N SER A 198 2.53 -1.55 1.14
CA SER A 198 3.19 -1.90 2.38
C SER A 198 2.58 -3.17 2.98
N PRO A 199 3.13 -3.71 4.09
CA PRO A 199 2.50 -4.83 4.78
C PRO A 199 1.11 -4.50 5.39
N ASP A 200 0.64 -3.25 5.35
CA ASP A 200 -0.76 -2.90 5.63
C ASP A 200 -1.70 -3.28 4.47
N SER A 201 -1.20 -3.16 3.23
CA SER A 201 -1.96 -3.37 1.98
C SER A 201 -1.61 -4.67 1.24
N CYS A 202 -0.59 -5.41 1.67
CA CYS A 202 -0.22 -6.73 1.16
C CYS A 202 -0.36 -7.81 2.23
N ARG A 203 -0.82 -9.01 1.85
CA ARG A 203 -0.60 -10.24 2.64
C ARG A 203 0.70 -10.89 2.21
N LEU A 204 1.61 -11.08 3.16
CA LEU A 204 2.99 -11.49 2.94
C LEU A 204 3.31 -12.65 3.86
N TRP A 205 3.55 -13.83 3.31
CA TRP A 205 3.88 -15.01 4.11
C TRP A 205 5.30 -15.48 3.82
N ASP A 206 6.00 -15.93 4.85
CA ASP A 206 7.28 -16.57 4.66
C ASP A 206 7.11 -17.86 3.84
N VAL A 207 7.96 -18.08 2.84
CA VAL A 207 7.78 -19.21 1.91
C VAL A 207 7.94 -20.56 2.61
N GLU A 208 8.87 -20.66 3.57
CA GLU A 208 9.24 -21.91 4.25
C GLU A 208 8.29 -22.22 5.41
N THR A 209 8.10 -21.24 6.30
CA THR A 209 7.37 -21.39 7.56
C THR A 209 5.89 -21.06 7.47
N LYS A 210 5.47 -20.39 6.38
CA LYS A 210 4.14 -19.78 6.24
C LYS A 210 3.81 -18.75 7.31
N GLU A 211 4.82 -18.22 8.00
CA GLU A 211 4.64 -17.16 8.98
C GLU A 211 4.07 -15.91 8.29
N LYS A 212 3.01 -15.34 8.87
CA LYS A 212 2.38 -14.11 8.37
C LYS A 212 3.22 -12.91 8.79
N MET A 213 3.69 -12.12 7.83
CA MET A 213 4.52 -10.93 8.03
C MET A 213 3.77 -9.63 7.71
N ASP A 214 2.44 -9.67 7.78
CA ASP A 214 1.57 -8.57 7.39
C ASP A 214 0.55 -8.21 8.48
N LYS A 215 -0.33 -7.27 8.15
CA LYS A 215 -1.37 -6.75 9.07
C LYS A 215 -2.30 -7.82 9.63
N ASP A 216 -2.39 -9.02 9.04
CA ASP A 216 -3.13 -10.14 9.62
C ASP A 216 -2.63 -10.50 11.03
N ARG A 217 -1.37 -10.24 11.38
CA ARG A 217 -0.87 -10.40 12.76
C ARG A 217 -1.64 -9.54 13.74
N PHE A 218 -1.94 -8.29 13.37
CA PHE A 218 -2.78 -7.40 14.17
C PHE A 218 -4.26 -7.81 14.09
N ARG A 219 -4.77 -8.21 12.92
CA ARG A 219 -6.17 -8.64 12.77
C ARG A 219 -6.50 -9.86 13.62
N ARG A 220 -5.53 -10.77 13.85
CA ARG A 220 -5.70 -12.06 14.53
C ARG A 220 -4.99 -12.16 15.88
N ASP A 221 -4.56 -11.04 16.46
CA ASP A 221 -3.92 -11.00 17.79
C ASP A 221 -2.67 -11.90 17.92
N MET A 222 -1.89 -12.02 16.84
CA MET A 222 -0.69 -12.86 16.81
C MET A 222 0.55 -12.21 17.45
N GLY A 223 0.46 -10.94 17.84
CA GLY A 223 1.61 -10.13 18.28
C GLY A 223 2.66 -9.93 17.20
N GLY A 224 3.76 -9.26 17.52
CA GLY A 224 4.95 -9.19 16.65
C GLY A 224 4.76 -8.41 15.33
N LEU A 225 3.87 -7.40 15.28
CA LEU A 225 3.57 -6.69 14.02
C LEU A 225 4.79 -5.91 13.51
N VAL A 226 5.45 -5.17 14.39
CA VAL A 226 6.59 -4.31 14.02
C VAL A 226 7.77 -5.17 13.59
N GLU A 227 8.02 -6.25 14.33
CA GLU A 227 9.07 -7.24 14.07
C GLU A 227 8.87 -7.89 12.69
N ALA A 228 7.63 -8.27 12.37
CA ALA A 228 7.29 -8.76 11.04
C ALA A 228 7.56 -7.72 9.94
N TYR A 229 7.21 -6.44 10.16
CA TYR A 229 7.41 -5.39 9.16
C TYR A 229 8.90 -5.05 9.01
N GLN A 230 9.67 -5.10 10.11
CA GLN A 230 11.13 -4.97 10.11
C GLN A 230 11.76 -6.11 9.33
N GLU A 231 11.27 -7.34 9.48
CA GLU A 231 11.77 -8.50 8.75
C GLU A 231 11.54 -8.36 7.25
N VAL A 232 10.35 -7.90 6.83
CA VAL A 232 10.07 -7.56 5.42
C VAL A 232 11.05 -6.50 4.93
N ALA A 233 11.25 -5.42 5.68
CA ALA A 233 12.17 -4.35 5.31
C ALA A 233 13.64 -4.82 5.25
N ARG A 234 14.06 -5.71 6.17
CA ARG A 234 15.40 -6.31 6.21
C ARG A 234 15.64 -7.19 5.00
N ARG A 235 14.69 -8.06 4.65
CA ARG A 235 14.76 -8.95 3.48
C ARG A 235 14.78 -8.18 2.17
N LEU A 236 14.07 -7.06 2.09
CA LEU A 236 14.13 -6.13 0.95
C LEU A 236 15.41 -5.28 0.91
N GLY A 237 16.33 -5.43 1.88
CA GLY A 237 17.58 -4.65 1.95
C GLY A 237 17.37 -3.17 2.28
N ILE A 238 16.22 -2.80 2.86
CA ILE A 238 15.88 -1.42 3.20
C ILE A 238 16.57 -0.99 4.49
N ILE A 239 16.68 -1.89 5.46
CA ILE A 239 17.36 -1.67 6.74
C ILE A 239 18.70 -2.41 6.67
N ASN A 240 19.80 -1.66 6.66
CA ASN A 240 21.14 -2.22 6.79
C ASN A 240 21.57 -2.15 8.26
N GLU A 241 21.84 -3.31 8.87
CA GLU A 241 22.42 -3.40 10.22
C GLU A 241 23.84 -2.77 10.30
N ASN A 242 24.48 -2.57 9.14
CA ASN A 242 25.82 -2.01 9.00
C ASN A 242 25.86 -0.52 8.63
N GLU A 243 24.74 0.21 8.61
CA GLU A 243 24.82 1.68 8.51
C GLU A 243 25.34 2.24 9.85
N PRO A 244 26.54 2.88 9.89
CA PRO A 244 26.97 3.55 11.11
C PRO A 244 25.92 4.61 11.47
N PRO A 245 25.61 4.82 12.77
CA PRO A 245 24.64 5.82 13.18
C PRO A 245 25.01 7.15 12.54
N ARG A 246 24.14 7.66 11.67
CA ARG A 246 24.38 8.90 10.94
C ARG A 246 24.50 10.04 11.94
N GLY A 247 25.74 10.46 12.18
CA GLY A 247 26.13 11.69 12.85
C GLY A 247 25.74 11.75 14.32
N SER A 248 26.72 11.59 15.21
CA SER A 248 26.66 12.27 16.50
C SER A 248 26.31 13.73 16.24
N GLY A 249 25.19 14.20 16.80
CA GLY A 249 24.83 15.61 16.79
C GLY A 249 25.99 16.49 17.31
N PRO A 250 25.95 17.81 17.06
CA PRO A 250 27.04 18.69 17.43
C PRO A 250 27.41 18.51 18.91
N VAL A 251 28.65 18.09 19.15
CA VAL A 251 29.22 17.99 20.50
C VAL A 251 29.55 19.42 20.93
N LEU A 252 28.94 19.87 22.02
CA LEU A 252 29.31 21.12 22.67
C LEU A 252 30.78 21.04 23.09
N VAL A 253 31.62 21.84 22.45
CA VAL A 253 32.99 22.08 22.90
C VAL A 253 32.89 22.89 24.20
N LYS A 254 33.43 22.34 25.30
CA LYS A 254 33.60 23.05 26.56
C LYS A 254 34.74 24.05 26.48
#